data_AF-A0A8B6H7W3-F1
#
_entry.id   AF-A0A8B6H7W3-F1
#
_cell.length_a   1.000
_cell.length_b   1.000
_cell.length_c   1.000
_cell.angle_alpha   90.00
_cell.angle_beta   90.00
_cell.angle_gamma   90.00
#
_symmetry.space_group_name_H-M   'P 1'
#
loop_
_entity.id
_entity.type
_entity.pdbx_description
1 polymer ?
#
loop_
_entity_poly.entity_id
_entity_poly.type
_entity_poly.pdbx_seq_one_letter_code
_entity_poly.pdbx_strand_id
1 'polypeptide(L)'
;MKANMSLATLLFSFFSLLLVYTGCIRSSGNSNPDKLTYKVNNQTDPENHRLDCTDNETQALACLNGGSCFAVYVADRVVECACLNKYIGKRCEMIDPEIIFDQSASKLYITHLINNAYVD
;
A
#
# COMPACT_ATOMS: atom_id res chain seq x y z
N MET A 1 48.88 -14.55 1.14
CA MET A 1 47.74 -15.46 0.89
C MET A 1 46.88 -14.80 -0.20
N LYS A 2 46.85 -15.37 -1.42
CA LYS A 2 46.05 -14.82 -2.53
C LYS A 2 44.65 -15.41 -2.45
N ALA A 3 43.66 -14.61 -2.09
CA ALA A 3 42.27 -15.01 -2.13
C ALA A 3 41.81 -15.02 -3.59
N ASN A 4 41.69 -16.22 -4.17
CA ASN A 4 41.10 -16.39 -5.50
C ASN A 4 39.58 -16.38 -5.31
N MET A 5 38.99 -15.18 -5.32
CA MET A 5 37.55 -15.01 -5.19
C MET A 5 36.88 -15.42 -6.51
N SER A 6 36.05 -16.46 -6.49
CA SER A 6 35.33 -16.92 -7.67
C SER A 6 34.31 -15.88 -8.13
N LEU A 7 34.20 -15.69 -9.45
CA LEU A 7 33.19 -14.79 -10.04
C LEU A 7 31.77 -15.18 -9.62
N ALA A 8 31.51 -16.47 -9.41
CA ALA A 8 30.24 -16.96 -8.92
C ALA A 8 29.89 -16.41 -7.52
N THR A 9 30.86 -16.37 -6.60
CA THR A 9 30.63 -15.82 -5.25
C THR A 9 30.32 -14.33 -5.26
N LEU A 10 30.90 -13.57 -6.20
CA LEU A 10 30.56 -12.15 -6.38
C LEU A 10 29.14 -12.00 -6.91
N LEU A 11 28.75 -12.79 -7.92
CA LEU A 11 27.40 -12.74 -8.49
C LEU A 11 26.31 -13.14 -7.49
N PHE A 12 26.53 -14.18 -6.69
CA PHE A 12 25.60 -14.59 -5.63
C PHE A 12 25.44 -13.49 -4.57
N SER A 13 26.53 -12.85 -4.15
CA SER A 13 26.46 -11.76 -3.17
C SER A 13 25.70 -10.53 -3.70
N PHE A 14 25.86 -10.21 -4.98
CA PHE A 14 25.17 -9.10 -5.63
C PHE A 14 23.67 -9.37 -5.79
N PHE A 15 23.30 -10.61 -6.13
CA PHE A 15 21.90 -11.02 -6.26
C PHE A 15 21.17 -11.01 -4.91
N SER A 16 21.84 -11.42 -3.83
CA SER A 16 21.28 -11.33 -2.47
C SER A 16 21.04 -9.88 -2.02
N LEU A 17 21.90 -8.93 -2.40
CA LEU A 17 21.71 -7.51 -2.10
C LEU A 17 20.52 -6.90 -2.85
N LEU A 18 20.29 -7.32 -4.10
CA LEU A 18 19.15 -6.85 -4.90
C LEU A 18 17.79 -7.30 -4.32
N LEU A 19 17.71 -8.51 -3.77
CA LEU A 19 16.49 -9.02 -3.13
C LEU A 19 16.12 -8.26 -1.85
N VAL A 20 17.11 -7.73 -1.13
CA VAL A 20 16.89 -6.91 0.09
C VAL A 20 16.44 -5.49 -0.28
N TYR A 21 16.86 -4.96 -1.43
CA TYR A 21 16.58 -3.58 -1.82
C TYR A 21 15.13 -3.34 -2.30
N THR A 22 14.43 -4.38 -2.76
CA THR A 22 13.05 -4.26 -3.26
C THR A 22 11.97 -4.46 -2.20
N GLY A 23 12.33 -4.53 -0.92
CA GLY A 23 11.44 -4.90 0.17
C GLY A 23 10.75 -3.73 0.90
N CYS A 24 10.04 -2.83 0.22
CA CYS A 24 9.07 -1.97 0.90
C CYS A 24 7.78 -2.75 1.11
N ILE A 25 7.64 -3.40 2.28
CA ILE A 25 6.37 -4.03 2.68
C ILE A 25 5.33 -2.91 2.85
N ARG A 26 4.32 -2.88 1.98
CA ARG A 26 3.11 -2.06 2.20
C ARG A 26 2.49 -2.51 3.52
N SER A 27 2.61 -1.67 4.56
CA SER A 27 1.90 -1.92 5.82
C SER A 27 0.41 -1.79 5.56
N SER A 28 -0.28 -2.94 5.51
CA SER A 28 -1.74 -2.99 5.47
C SER A 28 -2.24 -2.58 6.85
N GLY A 29 -2.47 -1.27 7.05
CA GLY A 29 -3.09 -0.74 8.25
C GLY A 29 -4.52 -1.26 8.37
N ASN A 30 -4.70 -2.34 9.13
CA ASN A 30 -6.02 -2.76 9.60
C ASN A 30 -6.36 -1.95 10.85
N SER A 31 -6.88 -0.72 10.67
CA SER A 31 -7.49 -0.01 11.79
C SER A 31 -8.90 -0.56 12.01
N ASN A 32 -9.02 -1.47 12.97
CA ASN A 32 -10.28 -1.88 13.58
C ASN A 32 -11.05 -0.60 14.00
N PRO A 33 -12.34 -0.42 13.64
CA PRO A 33 -13.11 0.76 14.00
C PRO A 33 -13.61 0.69 15.44
N ASP A 34 -12.71 0.44 16.40
CA ASP A 34 -13.01 0.81 17.78
C ASP A 34 -12.80 2.31 17.89
N LYS A 35 -13.92 3.01 17.71
CA LYS A 35 -14.20 4.39 18.00
C LYS A 35 -13.51 4.82 19.32
N LEU A 36 -12.26 5.21 19.25
CA LEU A 36 -11.63 6.08 20.23
C LEU A 36 -12.33 7.42 20.07
N THR A 37 -13.37 7.66 20.87
CA THR A 37 -13.85 9.01 21.15
C THR A 37 -12.79 9.74 21.97
N TYR A 38 -11.64 10.02 21.37
CA TYR A 38 -10.78 11.07 21.87
C TYR A 38 -11.43 12.37 21.44
N LYS A 39 -12.05 13.08 22.39
CA LYS A 39 -12.42 14.48 22.16
C LYS A 39 -11.12 15.18 21.80
N VAL A 40 -10.99 15.67 20.56
CA VAL A 40 -9.82 16.43 20.15
C VAL A 40 -9.90 17.80 20.82
N ASN A 41 -9.46 17.86 22.07
CA ASN A 41 -9.13 19.13 22.71
C ASN A 41 -7.75 19.53 22.23
N ASN A 42 -7.69 20.33 21.14
CA ASN A 42 -6.57 21.17 20.69
C ASN A 42 -5.17 20.69 21.10
N GLN A 43 -4.87 19.41 20.91
CA GLN A 43 -3.59 18.83 21.28
C GLN A 43 -2.74 18.80 20.03
N THR A 44 -1.92 19.83 19.90
CA THR A 44 -0.68 19.81 19.11
C THR A 44 0.20 18.69 19.67
N ASP A 45 0.00 17.46 19.22
CA ASP A 45 1.06 16.46 19.23
C ASP A 45 2.01 16.83 18.08
N PRO A 46 3.22 17.34 18.36
CA PRO A 46 4.13 17.83 17.33
C PRO A 46 4.68 16.73 16.42
N GLU A 47 4.35 15.45 16.64
CA GLU A 47 4.84 14.35 15.82
C GLU A 47 3.80 13.74 14.87
N ASN A 48 2.50 14.01 15.07
CA ASN A 48 1.46 13.47 14.21
C ASN A 48 0.88 14.54 13.28
N HIS A 49 1.51 14.69 12.12
CA HIS A 49 1.06 15.61 11.08
C HIS A 49 -0.31 15.22 10.48
N ARG A 50 -0.89 14.07 10.84
CA ARG A 50 -2.20 13.60 10.37
C ARG A 50 -3.31 14.07 11.30
N LEU A 51 -4.26 14.81 10.74
CA LEU A 51 -5.42 15.39 11.40
C LEU A 51 -6.72 14.86 10.79
N ASP A 52 -7.80 15.00 11.53
CA ASP A 52 -9.15 14.71 11.02
C ASP A 52 -9.61 15.78 10.02
N CYS A 53 -10.42 15.36 9.06
CA CYS A 53 -11.12 16.27 8.17
C CYS A 53 -12.28 16.97 8.89
N THR A 54 -12.58 18.20 8.48
CA THR A 54 -13.85 18.85 8.83
C THR A 54 -15.00 18.24 8.01
N ASP A 55 -16.23 18.49 8.44
CA ASP A 55 -17.42 18.06 7.70
C ASP A 55 -17.44 18.62 6.27
N ASN A 56 -17.07 19.89 6.11
CA ASN A 56 -16.98 20.54 4.80
C ASN A 56 -15.94 19.87 3.89
N GLU A 57 -14.77 19.53 4.42
CA GLU A 57 -13.71 18.86 3.66
C GLU A 57 -14.11 17.44 3.27
N THR A 58 -14.73 16.72 4.20
CA THR A 58 -15.26 15.38 3.96
C THR A 58 -16.31 15.40 2.86
N GLN A 59 -17.21 16.39 2.87
CA GLN A 59 -18.24 16.55 1.86
C GLN A 59 -17.69 17.02 0.51
N ALA A 60 -16.70 17.93 0.51
CA ALA A 60 -16.11 18.47 -0.71
C ALA A 60 -15.26 17.43 -1.45
N LEU A 61 -14.44 16.67 -0.72
CA LEU A 61 -13.59 15.63 -1.33
C LEU A 61 -14.37 14.34 -1.58
N ALA A 62 -15.31 13.98 -0.68
CA ALA A 62 -16.20 12.84 -0.80
C ALA A 62 -15.51 11.54 -1.27
N CYS A 63 -14.70 10.95 -0.40
CA CYS A 63 -14.02 9.68 -0.66
C CYS A 63 -15.03 8.56 -0.94
N LEU A 64 -14.80 7.77 -1.98
CA LEU A 64 -15.66 6.69 -2.45
C LEU A 64 -15.13 5.32 -1.99
N ASN A 65 -15.93 4.28 -2.22
CA ASN A 65 -15.55 2.88 -2.00
C ASN A 65 -15.00 2.57 -0.58
N GLY A 66 -15.52 3.27 0.42
CA GLY A 66 -15.13 3.13 1.83
C GLY A 66 -13.87 3.90 2.22
N GLY A 67 -13.29 4.69 1.32
CA GLY A 67 -12.13 5.53 1.63
C GLY A 67 -12.40 6.52 2.76
N SER A 68 -11.37 6.83 3.54
CA SER A 68 -11.45 7.73 4.70
C SER A 68 -10.73 9.05 4.43
N CYS A 69 -11.36 10.17 4.75
CA CYS A 69 -10.75 11.50 4.63
C CYS A 69 -9.74 11.73 5.75
N PHE A 70 -8.57 12.29 5.43
CA PHE A 70 -7.65 12.85 6.42
C PHE A 70 -7.01 14.14 5.91
N ALA A 71 -6.57 14.98 6.85
CA ALA A 71 -5.79 16.17 6.56
C ALA A 71 -4.35 15.99 7.03
N VAL A 72 -3.41 16.65 6.36
CA VAL A 72 -2.01 16.71 6.78
C VAL A 72 -1.57 18.17 6.87
N TYR A 73 -0.84 18.53 7.93
CA TYR A 73 -0.32 19.87 8.14
C TYR A 73 1.22 19.86 8.20
N VAL A 74 1.90 19.98 7.05
CA VAL A 74 3.38 20.06 6.99
C VAL A 74 3.86 21.49 6.75
N ALA A 75 3.12 22.25 5.94
CA ALA A 75 3.33 23.69 5.69
C ALA A 75 1.97 24.36 5.44
N ASP A 76 1.16 23.73 4.60
CA ASP A 76 -0.26 24.02 4.40
C ASP A 76 -1.12 22.80 4.78
N ARG A 77 -2.42 23.05 5.00
CA ARG A 77 -3.39 21.98 5.21
C ARG A 77 -3.75 21.33 3.89
N VAL A 78 -3.36 20.07 3.71
CA VAL A 78 -3.69 19.26 2.54
C VAL A 78 -4.71 18.20 2.94
N VAL A 79 -5.75 18.02 2.13
CA VAL A 79 -6.85 17.07 2.40
C VAL A 79 -6.81 15.96 1.35
N GLU A 80 -6.76 14.71 1.79
CA GLU A 80 -6.63 13.54 0.92
C GLU A 80 -7.53 12.38 1.37
N CYS A 81 -7.76 11.43 0.46
CA CYS A 81 -8.46 10.18 0.75
C CYS A 81 -7.47 9.05 1.00
N ALA A 82 -7.63 8.34 2.12
CA ALA A 82 -7.00 7.05 2.35
C ALA A 82 -7.90 5.94 1.78
N CYS A 83 -7.46 5.33 0.68
CA CYS A 83 -8.23 4.29 0.00
C CYS A 83 -8.09 2.92 0.66
N LEU A 84 -9.19 2.15 0.68
CA LEU A 84 -9.14 0.73 1.04
C LEU A 84 -8.38 -0.06 -0.03
N ASN A 85 -7.80 -1.18 0.40
CA ASN A 85 -7.13 -2.13 -0.48
C ASN A 85 -7.99 -2.39 -1.73
N LYS A 86 -7.35 -2.25 -2.89
CA LYS A 86 -7.90 -2.33 -4.25
C LYS A 86 -8.47 -1.08 -4.89
N TYR A 87 -8.58 0.03 -4.19
CA TYR A 87 -9.03 1.28 -4.79
C TYR A 87 -7.91 2.31 -4.87
N ILE A 88 -7.91 3.09 -5.94
CA ILE A 88 -6.96 4.17 -6.23
C ILE A 88 -7.69 5.39 -6.79
N GLY A 89 -6.96 6.49 -6.98
CA GLY A 89 -7.50 7.76 -7.44
C GLY A 89 -7.69 8.75 -6.28
N LYS A 90 -7.92 10.02 -6.63
CA LYS A 90 -8.00 11.11 -5.64
C LYS A 90 -9.14 10.91 -4.64
N ARG A 91 -10.20 10.24 -5.07
CA ARG A 91 -11.39 9.94 -4.29
C ARG A 91 -11.61 8.44 -4.15
N CYS A 92 -10.60 7.60 -4.41
CA CYS A 92 -10.73 6.14 -4.41
C CYS A 92 -11.78 5.63 -5.41
N GLU A 93 -11.92 6.31 -6.55
CA GLU A 93 -12.95 6.07 -7.56
C GLU A 93 -12.63 4.93 -8.53
N MET A 94 -11.37 4.51 -8.61
CA MET A 94 -10.90 3.47 -9.53
C MET A 94 -10.46 2.22 -8.77
N ILE A 95 -10.54 1.07 -9.41
CA ILE A 95 -9.91 -0.17 -8.93
C ILE A 95 -8.45 -0.17 -9.40
N ASP A 96 -7.53 -0.57 -8.52
CA ASP A 96 -6.12 -0.75 -8.86
C ASP A 96 -5.97 -1.78 -10.00
N PRO A 97 -5.48 -1.37 -11.18
CA PRO A 97 -5.35 -2.27 -12.31
C PRO A 97 -4.36 -3.41 -12.02
N GLU A 98 -3.35 -3.22 -11.18
CA GLU A 98 -2.38 -4.27 -10.85
C GLU A 98 -3.04 -5.46 -10.16
N ILE A 99 -4.09 -5.22 -9.37
CA ILE A 99 -4.86 -6.30 -8.72
C ILE A 99 -5.72 -7.06 -9.74
N ILE A 100 -6.22 -6.38 -10.77
CA ILE A 100 -6.96 -7.02 -11.86
C ILE A 100 -6.00 -7.89 -12.69
N PHE A 101 -4.78 -7.39 -12.94
CA PHE A 101 -3.77 -8.14 -13.68
C PHE A 101 -3.22 -9.33 -12.89
N ASP A 102 -3.02 -9.21 -11.58
CA ASP A 102 -2.60 -10.34 -10.73
C ASP A 102 -3.65 -11.46 -10.73
N GLN A 103 -4.94 -11.12 -10.69
CA GLN A 103 -6.02 -12.11 -10.84
C GLN A 103 -6.01 -12.77 -12.23
N SER A 104 -5.65 -12.04 -13.29
CA SER A 104 -5.56 -12.60 -14.64
C SER A 104 -4.36 -13.56 -14.78
N ALA A 105 -3.22 -13.22 -14.17
CA ALA A 105 -2.03 -14.07 -14.16
C ALA A 105 -2.26 -15.32 -13.29
N SER A 106 -2.89 -15.16 -12.12
CA SER A 106 -3.25 -16.28 -11.25
C SER A 106 -4.26 -17.22 -11.92
N LYS A 107 -5.27 -16.69 -12.62
CA LYS A 107 -6.22 -17.49 -13.39
C LYS A 107 -5.55 -18.21 -14.57
N LEU A 108 -4.63 -17.56 -15.27
CA LEU A 108 -3.87 -18.18 -16.36
C LEU A 108 -2.93 -19.28 -15.84
N TYR A 109 -2.25 -19.04 -14.72
CA TYR A 109 -1.38 -20.00 -14.06
C TYR A 109 -2.15 -21.24 -13.58
N ILE A 110 -3.29 -21.05 -12.90
CA ILE A 110 -4.16 -22.17 -12.49
C ILE A 110 -4.67 -22.94 -13.70
N THR A 111 -5.09 -22.25 -14.77
CA THR A 111 -5.54 -22.91 -16.01
C THR A 111 -4.41 -23.73 -16.65
N HIS A 112 -3.18 -23.21 -16.66
CA HIS A 112 -1.99 -23.91 -17.16
C HIS A 112 -1.65 -25.15 -16.31
N LEU A 113 -1.77 -25.05 -14.98
CA LEU A 113 -1.57 -26.20 -14.09
C LEU A 113 -2.64 -27.28 -14.27
N ILE A 114 -3.92 -26.91 -14.37
CA ILE A 114 -5.02 -27.86 -14.58
C ILE A 114 -4.86 -28.58 -15.93
N ASN A 115 -4.52 -27.85 -16.99
CA ASN A 115 -4.33 -28.43 -18.31
C ASN A 115 -3.14 -29.39 -18.35
N ASN A 116 -2.05 -29.11 -17.64
CA ASN A 116 -0.91 -30.03 -17.55
C ASN A 116 -1.17 -31.23 -16.63
N ALA A 117 -2.00 -31.09 -15.61
CA ALA A 117 -2.40 -32.20 -14.74
C ALA A 117 -3.42 -33.16 -15.39
N TYR A 118 -4.06 -32.76 -16.49
CA TYR A 118 -4.98 -33.60 -17.27
C TYR A 118 -4.28 -34.31 -18.46
N VAL A 119 -2.99 -34.06 -18.65
CA VAL A 119 -2.13 -34.71 -19.64
C VAL A 119 -1.10 -35.56 -18.87
N ASP A 120 -1.59 -36.46 -18.02
CA ASP A 120 -0.89 -37.62 -17.46
C ASP A 120 -1.89 -38.78 -17.29
#